data_AF-A0A6C0K8W7-F1
#
_entry.id   AF-A0A6C0K8W7-F1
#
_cell.length_a   1.000
_cell.length_b   1.000
_cell.length_c   1.000
_cell.angle_alpha   90.00
_cell.angle_beta   90.00
_cell.angle_gamma   90.00
#
_symmetry.space_group_name_H-M   'P 1'
#
loop_
_entity.id
_entity.type
_entity.pdbx_description
1 polymer ?
#
loop_
_entity_poly.entity_id
_entity_poly.type
_entity_poly.pdbx_seq_one_letter_code
_entity_poly.pdbx_strand_id
1 'polypeptide(L)'
;MSVAFHPGKSPSSSKKKITYRGHLEDILSLKHLSRRGNPFAARTPSKIKSQFIIPTKYYTSFMEPFLRMVRTNYTDDSYQNCIAYLQRIKFNNTYPMTICIPYSGTYTPFTRDKLSLQIILRCLNLNQRFRYAMKRLIYSWRLRKCRVINEEDIFTGEMPVKLIEIYDWSQNSKYNFEAATVYRDYLTKINNASGLFVVPMMPRNPFTNSQLTLGQLHFTIRALIQHGFNHWSFDALKKSGYSLEIFRDLYEMPLKHDHLKNIFRKPTEQECREIVYTFIEDEYYHHKVEQIYKYGWGLALKKHPDLEIVQAWRGLALRYQQLAIRYDGDILELKARPIHEETAKLVQRRPTDVWRVYMNWVNTIPIVPVSSSFNHNDYIIQNVIFPSYNMTQYNSVMDVEQPVTTEIVVAAENLVALSESETDDDADSAS
;
A
#
# COMPACT_ATOMS: atom_id res chain seq x y z
N MET A 1 -38.77 32.46 24.10
CA MET A 1 -37.71 33.45 23.83
C MET A 1 -37.00 33.02 22.56
N SER A 2 -37.33 33.67 21.45
CA SER A 2 -36.80 33.42 20.11
C SER A 2 -35.67 34.42 19.86
N VAL A 3 -34.47 33.93 19.54
CA VAL A 3 -33.32 34.79 19.20
C VAL A 3 -33.04 34.61 17.71
N ALA A 4 -33.36 35.67 16.95
CA ALA A 4 -33.11 35.78 15.53
C ALA A 4 -31.60 36.05 15.28
N PHE A 5 -31.00 35.27 14.39
CA PHE A 5 -29.65 35.50 13.88
C PHE A 5 -29.70 36.38 12.63
N HIS A 6 -29.06 37.55 12.68
CA HIS A 6 -28.78 38.40 11.53
C HIS A 6 -27.56 37.86 10.74
N PRO A 7 -27.59 37.84 9.39
CA PRO A 7 -26.42 37.53 8.59
C PRO A 7 -25.53 38.78 8.45
N GLY A 8 -24.29 38.68 8.96
CA GLY A 8 -23.26 39.70 8.81
C GLY A 8 -22.71 39.78 7.38
N LYS A 9 -22.62 41.00 6.87
CA LYS A 9 -22.03 41.36 5.57
C LYS A 9 -20.53 41.04 5.55
N SER A 10 -20.07 40.32 4.53
CA SER A 10 -18.65 40.09 4.24
C SER A 10 -18.01 41.30 3.54
N PRO A 11 -16.78 41.70 3.88
CA PRO A 11 -16.10 42.82 3.22
C PRO A 11 -15.54 42.42 1.85
N SER A 12 -15.80 43.26 0.85
CA SER A 12 -15.32 43.19 -0.52
C SER A 12 -13.79 43.37 -0.61
N SER A 13 -13.06 42.36 -1.09
CA SER A 13 -11.64 42.49 -1.41
C SER A 13 -11.46 42.94 -2.87
N SER A 14 -11.01 44.18 -3.04
CA SER A 14 -10.63 44.78 -4.31
C SER A 14 -9.39 44.08 -4.90
N LYS A 15 -9.56 43.45 -6.07
CA LYS A 15 -8.46 42.87 -6.86
C LYS A 15 -7.61 44.00 -7.48
N LYS A 16 -6.36 44.18 -7.02
CA LYS A 16 -5.35 44.96 -7.75
C LYS A 16 -4.78 44.10 -8.88
N LYS A 17 -5.12 44.45 -10.12
CA LYS A 17 -4.46 44.00 -11.35
C LYS A 17 -3.06 44.61 -11.40
N ILE A 18 -2.02 43.79 -11.33
CA ILE A 18 -0.66 44.20 -11.68
C ILE A 18 -0.37 43.63 -13.07
N THR A 19 -0.36 44.51 -14.05
CA THR A 19 0.09 44.27 -15.43
C THR A 19 1.61 44.33 -15.47
N TYR A 20 2.27 43.21 -15.77
CA TYR A 20 3.66 43.20 -16.26
C TYR A 20 3.62 42.96 -17.76
N ARG A 21 3.86 44.03 -18.52
CA ARG A 21 4.04 44.04 -19.98
C ARG A 21 5.45 44.58 -20.20
N GLY A 22 6.36 43.77 -20.74
CA GLY A 22 7.71 44.23 -21.09
C GLY A 22 8.70 43.11 -21.33
N HIS A 23 9.17 43.04 -22.58
CA HIS A 23 10.37 42.35 -23.07
C HIS A 23 10.37 40.82 -23.16
N LEU A 24 9.86 40.31 -24.28
CA LEU A 24 10.29 39.02 -24.84
C LEU A 24 10.10 38.95 -26.38
N GLU A 25 10.29 40.07 -27.06
CA GLU A 25 10.55 40.12 -28.50
C GLU A 25 12.03 40.50 -28.64
N ASP A 26 12.90 39.50 -28.85
CA ASP A 26 14.25 39.65 -29.46
C ASP A 26 15.08 38.35 -29.53
N ILE A 27 14.47 37.15 -29.47
CA ILE A 27 15.19 35.90 -29.79
C ILE A 27 14.33 35.01 -30.70
N LEU A 28 13.91 35.58 -31.83
CA LEU A 28 13.37 34.85 -32.98
C LEU A 28 14.06 35.33 -34.26
N SER A 29 15.37 35.13 -34.35
CA SER A 29 16.07 35.19 -35.63
C SER A 29 17.30 34.30 -35.60
N LEU A 30 17.14 33.04 -35.97
CA LEU A 30 18.18 32.16 -36.54
C LEU A 30 17.49 30.91 -37.11
N LYS A 31 16.58 31.13 -38.06
CA LYS A 31 16.26 30.15 -39.09
C LYS A 31 17.17 30.46 -40.27
N HIS A 32 18.10 29.54 -40.57
CA HIS A 32 18.76 29.26 -41.85
C HIS A 32 20.20 28.79 -41.60
N LEU A 33 20.61 27.75 -42.35
CA LEU A 33 21.77 26.85 -42.20
C LEU A 33 21.41 25.63 -41.33
N SER A 34 21.43 24.38 -41.79
CA SER A 34 22.14 23.76 -42.90
C SER A 34 21.43 22.46 -43.30
N ARG A 35 21.09 22.34 -44.59
CA ARG A 35 20.89 21.05 -45.27
C ARG A 35 22.29 20.50 -45.59
N ARG A 36 22.65 19.33 -45.06
CA ARG A 36 23.59 18.39 -45.68
C ARG A 36 23.46 17.00 -45.04
N GLY A 37 23.65 15.99 -45.88
CA GLY A 37 23.22 14.62 -45.73
C GLY A 37 23.75 13.89 -44.50
N ASN A 38 23.01 12.86 -44.11
CA ASN A 38 23.34 11.95 -43.04
C ASN A 38 23.63 10.56 -43.62
N PRO A 39 24.90 10.18 -43.87
CA PRO A 39 25.27 8.83 -44.24
C PRO A 39 26.00 8.20 -43.06
N PHE A 40 25.31 7.83 -41.98
CA PHE A 40 25.88 6.87 -41.03
C PHE A 40 24.81 5.97 -40.44
N ALA A 41 25.01 4.69 -40.74
CA ALA A 41 24.29 3.53 -40.23
C ALA A 41 24.09 3.60 -38.71
N ALA A 42 22.92 3.11 -38.30
CA ALA A 42 22.52 2.94 -36.92
C ALA A 42 23.52 2.05 -36.16
N ARG A 43 24.50 2.68 -35.52
CA ARG A 43 25.17 2.08 -34.36
C ARG A 43 24.13 2.04 -33.25
N THR A 44 23.76 0.83 -32.84
CA THR A 44 23.05 0.58 -31.58
C THR A 44 23.72 1.38 -30.46
N PRO A 45 23.00 2.28 -29.76
CA PRO A 45 23.58 2.98 -28.63
C PRO A 45 23.94 1.92 -27.58
N SER A 46 25.22 1.86 -27.22
CA SER A 46 25.69 1.02 -26.14
C SER A 46 24.85 1.32 -24.89
N LYS A 47 24.36 0.28 -24.22
CA LYS A 47 23.65 0.38 -22.94
C LYS A 47 24.49 1.23 -21.99
N ILE A 48 24.07 2.48 -21.78
CA ILE A 48 24.62 3.34 -20.74
C ILE A 48 24.19 2.72 -19.42
N LYS A 49 25.08 1.93 -18.81
CA LYS A 49 24.88 1.39 -17.46
C LYS A 49 24.59 2.57 -16.54
N SER A 50 23.46 2.55 -15.85
CA SER A 50 22.93 3.60 -14.96
C SER A 50 23.74 3.80 -13.66
N GLN A 51 25.04 3.55 -13.70
CA GLN A 51 25.97 3.76 -12.60
C GLN A 51 26.79 5.03 -12.85
N PHE A 52 26.10 6.18 -12.91
CA PHE A 52 26.75 7.48 -12.78
C PHE A 52 26.30 8.16 -11.48
N ILE A 53 26.50 7.46 -10.36
CA ILE A 53 27.33 8.10 -9.35
C ILE A 53 28.72 8.00 -9.96
N ILE A 54 29.23 9.09 -10.57
CA ILE A 54 30.61 9.14 -11.03
C ILE A 54 31.44 8.68 -9.82
N PRO A 55 32.09 7.50 -9.87
CA PRO A 55 32.98 7.11 -8.80
C PRO A 55 33.98 8.25 -8.65
N THR A 56 34.19 8.66 -7.43
CA THR A 56 35.08 9.75 -6.98
C THR A 56 36.56 9.53 -7.35
N LYS A 57 36.88 8.71 -8.36
CA LYS A 57 38.21 8.49 -8.93
C LYS A 57 38.73 9.68 -9.78
N TYR A 58 37.86 10.60 -10.21
CA TYR A 58 38.27 11.78 -11.00
C TYR A 58 38.36 13.10 -10.20
N TYR A 59 38.38 13.03 -8.87
CA TYR A 59 38.52 14.22 -8.00
C TYR A 59 39.76 15.06 -8.34
N THR A 60 40.82 14.43 -8.84
CA THR A 60 42.07 15.08 -9.25
C THR A 60 41.80 16.11 -10.33
N SER A 61 41.26 15.74 -11.49
CA SER A 61 41.12 16.66 -12.65
C SER A 61 40.37 17.98 -12.37
N PHE A 62 39.35 17.98 -11.49
CA PHE A 62 38.54 19.15 -11.19
C PHE A 62 39.07 19.97 -10.00
N MET A 63 39.67 19.31 -9.02
CA MET A 63 40.42 19.99 -7.96
C MET A 63 41.82 20.37 -8.43
N GLU A 64 42.29 19.89 -9.59
CA GLU A 64 43.69 19.98 -10.05
C GLU A 64 44.23 21.41 -9.99
N PRO A 65 43.52 22.48 -10.42
CA PRO A 65 44.04 23.84 -10.31
C PRO A 65 44.15 24.31 -8.86
N PHE A 66 43.22 23.91 -7.99
CA PHE A 66 43.25 24.19 -6.56
C PHE A 66 44.35 23.37 -5.86
N LEU A 67 44.48 22.09 -6.19
CA LEU A 67 45.53 21.21 -5.71
C LEU A 67 46.89 21.69 -6.17
N ARG A 68 47.03 22.20 -7.39
CA ARG A 68 48.24 22.88 -7.89
C ARG A 68 48.56 24.11 -7.05
N MET A 69 47.59 24.99 -6.85
CA MET A 69 47.74 26.20 -6.04
C MET A 69 48.14 25.87 -4.59
N VAL A 70 47.58 24.80 -4.02
CA VAL A 70 47.96 24.33 -2.68
C VAL A 70 49.36 23.70 -2.71
N ARG A 71 49.71 22.92 -3.74
CA ARG A 71 51.06 22.33 -3.90
C ARG A 71 52.15 23.37 -4.09
N THR A 72 51.87 24.46 -4.80
CA THR A 72 52.85 25.52 -5.08
C THR A 72 53.09 26.41 -3.87
N ASN A 73 52.09 26.56 -2.99
CA ASN A 73 52.13 27.50 -1.88
C ASN A 73 52.37 26.84 -0.51
N TYR A 74 52.36 25.51 -0.42
CA TYR A 74 52.48 24.78 0.84
C TYR A 74 53.36 23.53 0.69
N THR A 75 54.04 23.13 1.77
CA THR A 75 54.91 21.94 1.80
C THR A 75 54.12 20.64 1.52
N ASP A 76 54.78 19.59 1.00
CA ASP A 76 54.11 18.34 0.60
C ASP A 76 53.30 17.68 1.73
N ASP A 77 53.78 17.73 2.97
CA ASP A 77 53.05 17.26 4.15
C ASP A 77 51.76 18.05 4.40
N SER A 78 51.78 19.34 4.10
CA SER A 78 50.62 20.20 4.24
C SER A 78 49.56 19.89 3.16
N TYR A 79 50.01 19.60 1.95
CA TYR A 79 49.14 19.21 0.84
C TYR A 79 48.39 17.90 1.12
N GLN A 80 49.09 16.86 1.58
CA GLN A 80 48.48 15.55 1.88
C GLN A 80 47.41 15.62 2.98
N ASN A 81 47.66 16.42 4.00
CA ASN A 81 46.71 16.62 5.09
C ASN A 81 45.49 17.47 4.68
N CYS A 82 45.67 18.45 3.78
CA CYS A 82 44.54 19.20 3.19
C CYS A 82 43.65 18.28 2.34
N ILE A 83 44.25 17.40 1.53
CA ILE A 83 43.53 16.34 0.80
C ILE A 83 42.75 15.45 1.78
N ALA A 84 43.40 14.97 2.85
CA ALA A 84 42.76 14.11 3.84
C ALA A 84 41.60 14.81 4.57
N TYR A 85 41.74 16.11 4.88
CA TYR A 85 40.66 16.91 5.48
C TYR A 85 39.49 17.12 4.51
N LEU A 86 39.76 17.47 3.25
CA LEU A 86 38.74 17.62 2.21
C LEU A 86 38.00 16.30 1.92
N GLN A 87 38.69 15.17 2.02
CA GLN A 87 38.09 13.84 1.92
C GLN A 87 37.21 13.49 3.14
N ARG A 88 37.52 14.03 4.33
CA ARG A 88 36.75 13.83 5.57
C ARG A 88 35.49 14.69 5.65
N ILE A 89 35.41 15.81 4.92
CA ILE A 89 34.20 16.63 4.86
C ILE A 89 33.10 15.81 4.15
N LYS A 90 32.21 15.19 4.95
CA LYS A 90 30.98 14.59 4.43
C LYS A 90 30.12 15.70 3.82
N PHE A 91 29.97 15.69 2.51
CA PHE A 91 29.15 16.65 1.78
C PHE A 91 27.68 16.50 2.18
N ASN A 92 27.12 17.51 2.85
CA ASN A 92 25.68 17.58 3.06
C ASN A 92 25.00 17.91 1.73
N ASN A 93 24.04 17.07 1.33
CA ASN A 93 23.29 17.20 0.08
C ASN A 93 22.26 18.35 0.09
N THR A 94 22.11 19.05 1.20
CA THR A 94 21.23 20.22 1.35
C THR A 94 21.92 21.48 0.83
N TYR A 95 21.15 22.32 0.12
CA TYR A 95 21.50 23.66 -0.41
C TYR A 95 22.46 24.42 0.53
N PRO A 96 23.44 25.19 0.00
CA PRO A 96 24.69 25.47 0.69
C PRO A 96 24.42 26.21 2.00
N MET A 97 24.56 25.49 3.10
CA MET A 97 24.87 26.10 4.37
C MET A 97 26.25 26.70 4.20
N THR A 98 26.40 28.00 4.47
CA THR A 98 27.72 28.55 4.75
C THR A 98 28.38 27.59 5.74
N ILE A 99 29.51 26.97 5.37
CA ILE A 99 30.22 26.08 6.27
C ILE A 99 30.74 26.95 7.43
N CYS A 100 29.94 27.09 8.47
CA CYS A 100 30.31 27.70 9.73
C CYS A 100 30.86 26.59 10.61
N ILE A 101 32.16 26.34 10.48
CA ILE A 101 32.84 25.46 11.44
C ILE A 101 33.05 26.30 12.71
N PRO A 102 32.48 25.92 13.87
CA PRO A 102 32.79 26.57 15.12
C PRO A 102 34.28 26.37 15.40
N TYR A 103 35.00 27.47 15.51
CA TYR A 103 36.45 27.47 15.69
C TYR A 103 36.77 27.07 17.14
N SER A 104 37.22 25.84 17.39
CA SER A 104 37.50 25.34 18.74
C SER A 104 38.94 25.61 19.24
N GLY A 105 39.64 26.57 18.63
CA GLY A 105 40.84 27.17 19.24
C GLY A 105 42.17 26.41 19.12
N THR A 106 42.22 25.20 18.55
CA THR A 106 43.50 24.52 18.28
C THR A 106 43.90 24.67 16.83
N TYR A 107 44.85 25.57 16.60
CA TYR A 107 45.47 25.80 15.30
C TYR A 107 46.15 24.52 14.81
N THR A 108 45.53 23.81 13.86
CA THR A 108 46.25 22.85 13.01
C THR A 108 47.24 23.62 12.13
N PRO A 109 48.31 22.98 11.59
CA PRO A 109 49.24 23.65 10.67
C PRO A 109 48.55 24.36 9.48
N PHE A 110 47.32 23.95 9.13
CA PHE A 110 46.46 24.51 8.07
C PHE A 110 45.74 25.81 8.43
N THR A 111 45.67 26.11 9.72
CA THR A 111 44.92 27.25 10.27
C THR A 111 45.85 28.27 10.92
N ARG A 112 47.17 28.14 10.73
CA ARG A 112 48.23 28.94 11.38
C ARG A 112 47.86 30.42 11.58
N ASP A 113 47.16 30.98 10.61
CA ASP A 113 46.57 32.30 10.65
C ASP A 113 45.09 32.30 10.18
N LYS A 114 44.33 33.26 10.70
CA LYS A 114 42.90 33.46 10.38
C LYS A 114 42.63 33.65 8.88
N LEU A 115 43.59 34.20 8.13
CA LEU A 115 43.44 34.49 6.70
C LEU A 115 43.49 33.19 5.88
N SER A 116 44.43 32.29 6.15
CA SER A 116 44.52 30.97 5.49
C SER A 116 43.23 30.16 5.66
N LEU A 117 42.66 30.11 6.86
CA LEU A 117 41.36 29.46 7.10
C LEU A 117 40.23 30.10 6.29
N GLN A 118 40.17 31.44 6.25
CA GLN A 118 39.15 32.16 5.47
C GLN A 118 39.24 31.85 3.97
N ILE A 119 40.46 31.73 3.43
CA ILE A 119 40.69 31.36 2.04
C ILE A 119 40.17 29.94 1.77
N ILE A 120 40.51 28.97 2.62
CA ILE A 120 40.04 27.57 2.49
C ILE A 120 38.51 27.51 2.54
N LEU A 121 37.89 28.17 3.52
CA LEU A 121 36.42 28.23 3.64
C LEU A 121 35.77 28.90 2.43
N ARG A 122 36.37 29.97 1.90
CA ARG A 122 35.89 30.65 0.69
C ARG A 122 35.95 29.72 -0.52
N CYS A 123 37.06 29.01 -0.72
CA CYS A 123 37.22 28.03 -1.80
C CYS A 123 36.20 26.88 -1.68
N LEU A 124 36.01 26.34 -0.48
CA LEU A 124 35.00 25.30 -0.21
C LEU A 124 33.59 25.78 -0.55
N ASN A 125 33.21 26.97 -0.08
CA ASN A 125 31.90 27.57 -0.38
C ASN A 125 31.72 27.82 -1.88
N LEU A 126 32.75 28.33 -2.58
CA LEU A 126 32.71 28.50 -4.05
C LEU A 126 32.53 27.15 -4.76
N ASN A 127 33.23 26.11 -4.33
CA ASN A 127 33.12 24.78 -4.91
C ASN A 127 31.70 24.19 -4.72
N GLN A 128 31.14 24.34 -3.53
CA GLN A 128 29.77 23.90 -3.25
C GLN A 128 28.75 24.65 -4.09
N ARG A 129 28.87 25.98 -4.22
CA ARG A 129 28.00 26.79 -5.08
C ARG A 129 28.10 26.35 -6.54
N PHE A 130 29.30 26.10 -7.05
CA PHE A 130 29.51 25.63 -8.41
C PHE A 130 28.89 24.25 -8.64
N ARG A 131 29.15 23.27 -7.76
CA ARG A 131 28.55 21.92 -7.85
C ARG A 131 27.03 22.00 -7.84
N TYR A 132 26.48 22.86 -6.98
CA TYR A 132 25.05 23.08 -6.90
C TYR A 132 24.48 23.66 -8.22
N ALA A 133 25.14 24.67 -8.78
CA ALA A 133 24.77 25.27 -10.06
C ALA A 133 24.86 24.24 -11.21
N MET A 134 25.95 23.47 -11.29
CA MET A 134 26.10 22.41 -12.29
C MET A 134 25.07 21.30 -12.13
N LYS A 135 24.76 20.89 -10.89
CA LYS A 135 23.68 19.93 -10.62
C LYS A 135 22.36 20.47 -11.16
N ARG A 136 21.99 21.72 -10.86
CA ARG A 136 20.77 22.35 -11.41
C ARG A 136 20.77 22.38 -12.93
N LEU A 137 21.90 22.75 -13.55
CA LEU A 137 22.03 22.80 -15.01
C LEU A 137 21.82 21.41 -15.62
N ILE A 138 22.50 20.39 -15.11
CA ILE A 138 22.38 19.01 -15.57
C ILE A 138 20.95 18.50 -15.39
N TYR A 139 20.34 18.71 -14.22
CA TYR A 139 18.95 18.31 -13.98
C TYR A 139 17.98 19.01 -14.93
N SER A 140 18.12 20.32 -15.12
CA SER A 140 17.28 21.09 -16.06
C SER A 140 17.47 20.61 -17.51
N TRP A 141 18.71 20.30 -17.89
CA TRP A 141 19.02 19.75 -19.20
C TRP A 141 18.40 18.35 -19.40
N ARG A 142 18.49 17.48 -18.39
CA ARG A 142 17.85 16.14 -18.43
C ARG A 142 16.33 16.24 -18.53
N LEU A 143 15.71 17.10 -17.73
CA LEU A 143 14.26 17.34 -17.77
C LEU A 143 13.80 17.77 -19.18
N ARG A 144 14.54 18.66 -19.84
CA ARG A 144 14.24 19.08 -21.23
C ARG A 144 14.41 17.97 -22.26
N LYS A 145 15.21 16.94 -21.96
CA LYS A 145 15.42 15.78 -22.83
C LYS A 145 14.42 14.66 -22.56
N CYS A 146 13.67 14.71 -21.46
CA CYS A 146 12.64 13.71 -21.15
C CYS A 146 11.47 13.82 -22.13
N ARG A 147 11.11 12.69 -22.74
CA ARG A 147 9.92 12.57 -23.59
C ARG A 147 8.72 12.15 -22.74
N VAL A 148 7.57 12.76 -22.98
CA VAL A 148 6.28 12.30 -22.42
C VAL A 148 5.94 10.97 -23.09
N ILE A 149 5.65 9.94 -22.30
CA ILE A 149 5.25 8.63 -22.83
C ILE A 149 3.73 8.50 -22.93
N ASN A 150 3.01 9.01 -21.94
CA ASN A 150 1.55 9.00 -21.91
C ASN A 150 1.01 10.40 -21.65
N GLU A 151 -0.01 10.78 -22.41
CA GLU A 151 -0.73 12.04 -22.26
C GLU A 151 -1.97 11.86 -21.38
N GLU A 152 -2.59 10.68 -21.45
CA GLU A 152 -3.75 10.26 -20.67
C GLU A 152 -3.34 9.41 -19.46
N ASP A 153 -4.13 9.47 -18.40
CA ASP A 153 -3.96 8.64 -17.20
C ASP A 153 -4.43 7.19 -17.48
N ILE A 154 -3.61 6.22 -17.07
CA ILE A 154 -3.85 4.79 -17.37
C ILE A 154 -5.15 4.22 -16.79
N PHE A 155 -5.69 4.83 -15.74
CA PHE A 155 -6.86 4.30 -15.05
C PHE A 155 -8.14 4.99 -15.53
N THR A 156 -8.08 6.30 -15.79
CA THR A 156 -9.25 7.08 -16.19
C THR A 156 -9.40 7.21 -17.71
N GLY A 157 -8.31 7.10 -18.48
CA GLY A 157 -8.31 7.36 -19.92
C GLY A 157 -8.48 8.85 -20.28
N GLU A 158 -8.45 9.73 -19.28
CA GLU A 158 -8.59 11.18 -19.46
C GLU A 158 -7.25 11.89 -19.22
N MET A 159 -7.14 13.12 -19.70
CA MET A 159 -5.97 13.96 -19.42
C MET A 159 -5.95 14.34 -17.92
N PRO A 160 -4.81 14.19 -17.22
CA PRO A 160 -4.73 14.49 -15.79
C PRO A 160 -5.09 15.94 -15.46
N VAL A 161 -6.04 16.13 -14.53
CA VAL A 161 -6.39 17.45 -13.99
C VAL A 161 -5.40 17.82 -12.89
N LYS A 162 -5.07 16.87 -12.00
CA LYS A 162 -4.05 17.04 -10.96
C LYS A 162 -2.82 16.22 -11.33
N LEU A 163 -2.02 16.79 -12.21
CA LEU A 163 -0.86 16.14 -12.79
C LEU A 163 0.19 15.74 -11.73
N ILE A 164 0.61 14.48 -11.81
CA ILE A 164 1.81 13.94 -11.17
C ILE A 164 2.72 13.38 -12.25
N GLU A 165 3.98 13.82 -12.23
CA GLU A 165 5.00 13.36 -13.17
C GLU A 165 5.97 12.41 -12.49
N ILE A 166 6.08 11.18 -13.00
CA ILE A 166 7.11 10.22 -12.60
C ILE A 166 8.13 10.12 -13.73
N TYR A 167 9.37 10.45 -13.42
CA TYR A 167 10.47 10.46 -14.39
C TYR A 167 11.15 9.09 -14.44
N ASP A 168 11.52 8.59 -15.61
CA ASP A 168 12.48 7.50 -15.75
C ASP A 168 13.76 8.04 -16.40
N TRP A 169 14.76 8.22 -15.55
CA TRP A 169 16.05 8.77 -15.92
C TRP A 169 16.89 7.86 -16.81
N SER A 170 16.62 6.55 -16.83
CA SER A 170 17.35 5.59 -17.64
C SER A 170 16.92 5.65 -19.10
N GLN A 171 15.62 5.84 -19.33
CA GLN A 171 15.02 5.91 -20.65
C GLN A 171 14.89 7.35 -21.17
N ASN A 172 15.18 8.36 -20.33
CA ASN A 172 14.86 9.77 -20.59
C ASN A 172 13.37 9.93 -20.96
N SER A 173 12.50 9.31 -20.16
CA SER A 173 11.06 9.40 -20.28
C SER A 173 10.44 10.02 -19.04
N LYS A 174 9.22 10.55 -19.19
CA LYS A 174 8.36 10.94 -18.09
C LYS A 174 6.94 10.43 -18.33
N TYR A 175 6.31 10.03 -17.25
CA TYR A 175 4.96 9.47 -17.22
C TYR A 175 4.05 10.41 -16.45
N ASN A 176 2.90 10.72 -17.03
CA ASN A 176 1.94 11.66 -16.47
C ASN A 176 0.78 10.86 -15.87
N PHE A 177 0.37 11.19 -14.66
CA PHE A 177 -0.74 10.51 -13.99
C PHE A 177 -1.67 11.51 -13.33
N GLU A 178 -2.92 11.09 -13.15
CA GLU A 178 -3.84 11.75 -12.25
C GLU A 178 -3.43 11.45 -10.80
N ALA A 179 -3.41 12.48 -9.96
CA ALA A 179 -2.98 12.36 -8.57
C ALA A 179 -3.79 11.31 -7.80
N ALA A 180 -5.10 11.20 -8.09
CA ALA A 180 -5.97 10.20 -7.47
C ALA A 180 -5.55 8.75 -7.81
N THR A 181 -5.09 8.50 -9.04
CA THR A 181 -4.63 7.19 -9.50
C THR A 181 -3.37 6.78 -8.74
N VAL A 182 -2.36 7.67 -8.69
CA VAL A 182 -1.11 7.43 -7.96
C VAL A 182 -1.36 7.26 -6.46
N TYR A 183 -2.26 8.09 -5.90
CA TYR A 183 -2.65 8.00 -4.49
C TYR A 183 -3.16 6.60 -4.12
N ARG A 184 -4.13 6.09 -4.88
CA ARG A 184 -4.76 4.78 -4.61
C ARG A 184 -3.75 3.64 -4.78
N ASP A 185 -2.94 3.65 -5.84
CA ASP A 185 -1.89 2.64 -6.04
C ASP A 185 -0.88 2.63 -4.89
N TYR A 186 -0.37 3.80 -4.51
CA TYR A 186 0.62 3.91 -3.44
C TYR A 186 0.04 3.53 -2.09
N LEU A 187 -1.19 3.95 -1.81
CA LEU A 187 -1.86 3.62 -0.56
C LEU A 187 -2.12 2.12 -0.43
N THR A 188 -2.55 1.48 -1.52
CA THR A 188 -2.78 0.03 -1.55
C THR A 188 -1.47 -0.73 -1.32
N LYS A 189 -0.36 -0.29 -1.91
CA LYS A 189 0.96 -0.90 -1.71
C LYS A 189 1.47 -0.70 -0.28
N ILE A 190 1.41 0.52 0.24
CA ILE A 190 1.94 0.84 1.58
C ILE A 190 1.10 0.15 2.66
N ASN A 191 -0.21 0.07 2.48
CA ASN A 191 -1.12 -0.58 3.44
C ASN A 191 -1.40 -2.05 3.07
N ASN A 192 -0.54 -2.66 2.24
CA ASN A 192 -0.73 -4.03 1.81
C ASN A 192 -0.61 -4.99 3.00
N ALA A 193 -1.51 -5.96 3.06
CA ALA A 193 -1.55 -6.98 4.08
C ALA A 193 -2.17 -8.26 3.50
N SER A 194 -1.83 -9.38 4.12
CA SER A 194 -2.34 -10.71 3.80
C SER A 194 -2.85 -11.33 5.09
N GLY A 195 -4.17 -11.36 5.30
CA GLY A 195 -4.70 -11.66 6.61
C GLY A 195 -4.33 -10.58 7.62
N LEU A 196 -4.02 -11.01 8.84
CA LEU A 196 -3.53 -10.11 9.90
C LEU A 196 -2.03 -9.77 9.75
N PHE A 197 -1.35 -10.26 8.72
CA PHE A 197 0.06 -10.00 8.48
C PHE A 197 0.23 -8.80 7.54
N VAL A 198 0.73 -7.69 8.09
CA VAL A 198 1.01 -6.50 7.29
C VAL A 198 2.33 -6.68 6.54
N VAL A 199 2.26 -6.55 5.21
CA VAL A 199 3.40 -6.72 4.31
C VAL A 199 3.47 -5.48 3.42
N PRO A 200 3.86 -4.32 3.99
CA PRO A 200 3.89 -3.07 3.25
C PRO A 200 4.86 -3.20 2.08
N MET A 201 4.46 -2.69 0.92
CA MET A 201 5.23 -2.74 -0.31
C MET A 201 5.67 -1.34 -0.73
N MET A 202 6.84 -1.26 -1.36
CA MET A 202 7.35 0.01 -1.85
C MET A 202 6.48 0.48 -3.02
N PRO A 203 6.08 1.76 -3.04
CA PRO A 203 5.45 2.33 -4.21
C PRO A 203 6.33 2.21 -5.45
N ARG A 204 5.68 2.00 -6.59
CA ARG A 204 6.32 1.80 -7.90
C ARG A 204 5.66 2.69 -8.92
N ASN A 205 6.29 2.89 -10.07
CA ASN A 205 5.64 3.55 -11.18
C ASN A 205 4.38 2.74 -11.60
N PRO A 206 3.16 3.31 -11.58
CA PRO A 206 1.94 2.59 -11.93
C PRO A 206 1.90 2.05 -13.37
N PHE A 207 2.60 2.72 -14.30
CA PHE A 207 2.64 2.32 -15.72
C PHE A 207 3.62 1.17 -15.97
N THR A 208 4.86 1.31 -15.49
CA THR A 208 5.96 0.36 -15.81
C THR A 208 6.17 -0.69 -14.73
N ASN A 209 5.51 -0.55 -13.57
CA ASN A 209 5.80 -1.30 -12.34
C ASN A 209 7.28 -1.25 -11.91
N SER A 210 8.05 -0.25 -12.37
CA SER A 210 9.47 -0.11 -12.03
C SER A 210 9.64 0.52 -10.65
N GLN A 211 10.70 0.11 -9.95
CA GLN A 211 11.04 0.68 -8.64
C GLN A 211 11.40 2.15 -8.78
N LEU A 212 10.90 2.95 -7.86
CA LEU A 212 11.20 4.37 -7.77
C LEU A 212 12.48 4.57 -6.97
N THR A 213 13.33 5.47 -7.44
CA THR A 213 14.40 6.02 -6.62
C THR A 213 13.81 6.77 -5.43
N LEU A 214 14.57 6.83 -4.33
CA LEU A 214 14.19 7.57 -3.12
C LEU A 214 13.75 9.01 -3.41
N GLY A 215 14.47 9.69 -4.32
CA GLY A 215 14.13 11.04 -4.74
C GLY A 215 12.78 11.13 -5.46
N GLN A 216 12.53 10.24 -6.42
CA GLN A 216 11.24 10.17 -7.12
C GLN A 216 10.10 9.90 -6.14
N LEU A 217 10.28 8.95 -5.22
CA LEU A 217 9.29 8.63 -4.21
C LEU A 217 8.98 9.85 -3.31
N HIS A 218 10.02 10.52 -2.82
CA HIS A 218 9.89 11.74 -2.01
C HIS A 218 9.13 12.84 -2.73
N PHE A 219 9.49 13.14 -3.98
CA PHE A 219 8.83 14.18 -4.76
C PHE A 219 7.40 13.82 -5.12
N THR A 220 7.13 12.55 -5.43
CA THR A 220 5.77 12.10 -5.76
C THR A 220 4.84 12.20 -4.56
N ILE A 221 5.28 11.73 -3.38
CA ILE A 221 4.50 11.86 -2.14
C ILE A 221 4.28 13.35 -1.79
N ARG A 222 5.29 14.20 -1.98
CA ARG A 222 5.13 15.64 -1.76
C ARG A 222 4.11 16.26 -2.73
N ALA A 223 4.11 15.85 -3.99
CA ALA A 223 3.15 16.32 -4.99
C ALA A 223 1.72 15.87 -4.65
N LEU A 224 1.54 14.63 -4.18
CA LEU A 224 0.26 14.12 -3.68
C LEU A 224 -0.30 15.00 -2.55
N ILE A 225 0.55 15.29 -1.55
CA ILE A 225 0.19 16.16 -0.40
C ILE A 225 -0.20 17.57 -0.88
N GLN A 226 0.54 18.14 -1.83
CA GLN A 226 0.23 19.45 -2.41
C GLN A 226 -1.11 19.49 -3.15
N HIS A 227 -1.50 18.37 -3.76
CA HIS A 227 -2.79 18.20 -4.44
C HIS A 227 -3.95 17.87 -3.50
N GLY A 228 -3.70 17.82 -2.19
CA GLY A 228 -4.68 17.55 -1.12
C GLY A 228 -4.81 16.09 -0.72
N PHE A 229 -3.99 15.18 -1.28
CA PHE A 229 -4.02 13.75 -0.97
C PHE A 229 -3.10 13.43 0.20
N ASN A 230 -3.63 13.60 1.42
CA ASN A 230 -2.91 13.34 2.66
C ASN A 230 -3.35 11.99 3.25
N HIS A 231 -2.39 11.19 3.70
CA HIS A 231 -2.64 9.98 4.48
C HIS A 231 -1.52 9.79 5.49
N TRP A 232 -1.85 9.35 6.70
CA TRP A 232 -0.88 9.22 7.79
C TRP A 232 0.28 8.30 7.43
N SER A 233 0.03 7.26 6.62
CA SER A 233 1.05 6.29 6.21
C SER A 233 2.14 6.91 5.32
N PHE A 234 1.85 7.98 4.57
CA PHE A 234 2.87 8.71 3.82
C PHE A 234 3.82 9.47 4.74
N ASP A 235 3.29 10.11 5.79
CA ASP A 235 4.11 10.81 6.77
C ASP A 235 4.92 9.83 7.61
N ALA A 236 4.33 8.69 7.98
CA ALA A 236 5.01 7.61 8.69
C ALA A 236 6.14 6.98 7.84
N LEU A 237 5.90 6.72 6.54
CA LEU A 237 6.93 6.23 5.62
C LEU A 237 8.06 7.25 5.44
N LYS A 238 7.73 8.55 5.41
CA LYS A 238 8.75 9.61 5.39
C LYS A 238 9.56 9.65 6.68
N LYS A 239 8.92 9.49 7.85
CA LYS A 239 9.59 9.45 9.17
C LYS A 239 10.50 8.24 9.32
N SER A 240 10.16 7.10 8.72
CA SER A 240 11.04 5.91 8.67
C SER A 240 12.18 6.04 7.65
N GLY A 241 12.39 7.23 7.06
CA GLY A 241 13.42 7.45 6.05
C GLY A 241 13.17 6.69 4.75
N TYR A 242 11.91 6.32 4.48
CA TYR A 242 11.51 5.42 3.40
C TYR A 242 12.18 4.05 3.50
N SER A 243 12.44 3.53 4.69
CA SER A 243 12.73 2.12 4.89
C SER A 243 11.42 1.39 5.22
N LEU A 244 11.09 0.34 4.46
CA LEU A 244 9.91 -0.49 4.73
C LEU A 244 10.08 -1.33 6.00
N GLU A 245 11.30 -1.78 6.29
CA GLU A 245 11.59 -2.56 7.49
C GLU A 245 11.31 -1.70 8.73
N ILE A 246 11.94 -0.52 8.80
CA ILE A 246 11.71 0.43 9.90
C ILE A 246 10.24 0.89 9.93
N PHE A 247 9.62 1.10 8.77
CA PHE A 247 8.21 1.48 8.69
C PHE A 247 7.29 0.41 9.28
N ARG A 248 7.47 -0.85 8.85
CA ARG A 248 6.70 -1.99 9.36
C ARG A 248 6.91 -2.10 10.87
N ASP A 249 8.15 -2.13 11.32
CA ASP A 249 8.46 -2.38 12.74
C ASP A 249 7.92 -1.25 13.64
N LEU A 250 7.91 0.00 13.19
CA LEU A 250 7.37 1.13 13.97
C LEU A 250 5.84 1.31 13.87
N TYR A 251 5.24 0.89 12.76
CA TYR A 251 3.83 1.19 12.44
C TYR A 251 2.98 -0.06 12.18
N GLU A 252 3.46 -1.25 12.57
CA GLU A 252 2.76 -2.53 12.40
C GLU A 252 1.33 -2.47 12.95
N MET A 253 1.19 -1.94 14.17
CA MET A 253 -0.05 -1.92 14.92
C MET A 253 -1.12 -1.03 14.27
N PRO A 254 -0.84 0.25 13.93
CA PRO A 254 -1.72 1.06 13.09
C PRO A 254 -2.10 0.41 11.75
N LEU A 255 -1.14 -0.22 11.06
CA LEU A 255 -1.39 -0.87 9.78
C LEU A 255 -2.36 -2.04 9.93
N LYS A 256 -2.15 -2.92 10.92
CA LYS A 256 -3.05 -4.05 11.21
C LYS A 256 -4.46 -3.56 11.51
N HIS A 257 -4.56 -2.49 12.32
CA HIS A 257 -5.85 -1.93 12.69
C HIS A 257 -6.62 -1.32 11.52
N ASP A 258 -5.93 -0.57 10.64
CA ASP A 258 -6.55 0.00 9.44
C ASP A 258 -6.93 -1.09 8.43
N HIS A 259 -6.10 -2.12 8.28
CA HIS A 259 -6.41 -3.27 7.44
C HIS A 259 -7.63 -4.03 7.95
N LEU A 260 -7.67 -4.35 9.26
CA LEU A 260 -8.81 -5.02 9.90
C LEU A 260 -10.11 -4.24 9.68
N LYS A 261 -10.09 -2.92 9.82
CA LYS A 261 -11.27 -2.08 9.51
C LYS A 261 -11.71 -2.20 8.04
N ASN A 262 -10.77 -2.33 7.11
CA ASN A 262 -11.09 -2.47 5.70
C ASN A 262 -11.69 -3.84 5.38
N ILE A 263 -11.18 -4.93 5.98
CA ILE A 263 -11.78 -6.27 5.88
C ILE A 263 -13.24 -6.21 6.34
N PHE A 264 -13.48 -5.67 7.54
CA PHE A 264 -14.82 -5.64 8.14
C PHE A 264 -15.80 -4.66 7.48
N ARG A 265 -15.33 -3.75 6.63
CA ARG A 265 -16.19 -2.89 5.79
C ARG A 265 -16.86 -3.66 4.66
N LYS A 266 -16.31 -4.81 4.27
CA LYS A 266 -16.78 -5.62 3.15
C LYS A 266 -17.22 -6.99 3.67
N PRO A 267 -18.40 -7.09 4.30
CA PRO A 267 -18.81 -8.31 5.02
C PRO A 267 -19.01 -9.53 4.12
N THR A 268 -19.15 -9.33 2.80
CA THR A 268 -19.30 -10.41 1.82
C THR A 268 -17.97 -11.02 1.38
N GLU A 269 -16.83 -10.34 1.63
CA GLU A 269 -15.51 -10.88 1.30
C GLU A 269 -15.20 -12.11 2.16
N GLN A 270 -14.57 -13.11 1.54
CA GLN A 270 -14.28 -14.40 2.16
C GLN A 270 -13.48 -14.26 3.46
N GLU A 271 -12.46 -13.40 3.46
CA GLU A 271 -11.60 -13.14 4.62
C GLU A 271 -12.39 -12.62 5.83
N CYS A 272 -13.34 -11.69 5.62
CA CYS A 272 -14.19 -11.20 6.71
C CYS A 272 -15.06 -12.33 7.27
N ARG A 273 -15.65 -13.16 6.38
CA ARG A 273 -16.49 -14.28 6.81
C ARG A 273 -15.71 -15.31 7.59
N GLU A 274 -14.50 -15.65 7.16
CA GLU A 274 -13.64 -16.61 7.85
C GLU A 274 -13.29 -16.11 9.26
N ILE A 275 -12.83 -14.86 9.40
CA ILE A 275 -12.51 -14.29 10.71
C ILE A 275 -13.72 -14.29 11.64
N VAL A 276 -14.90 -13.88 11.14
CA VAL A 276 -16.12 -13.85 11.94
C VAL A 276 -16.59 -15.26 12.30
N TYR A 277 -16.49 -16.20 11.37
CA TYR A 277 -16.88 -17.59 11.59
C TYR A 277 -15.97 -18.27 12.61
N THR A 278 -14.64 -18.14 12.48
CA THR A 278 -13.68 -18.66 13.47
C THR A 278 -13.96 -18.09 14.85
N PHE A 279 -14.22 -16.77 14.93
CA PHE A 279 -14.60 -16.15 16.20
C PHE A 279 -15.90 -16.73 16.78
N ILE A 280 -16.92 -16.98 15.95
CA ILE A 280 -18.16 -17.65 16.40
C ILE A 280 -17.84 -19.06 16.93
N GLU A 281 -17.01 -19.83 16.21
CA GLU A 281 -16.63 -21.18 16.59
C GLU A 281 -15.90 -21.22 17.93
N ASP A 282 -14.91 -20.33 18.12
CA ASP A 282 -14.15 -20.17 19.36
C ASP A 282 -15.05 -19.81 20.54
N GLU A 283 -16.01 -18.91 20.34
CA GLU A 283 -16.92 -18.46 21.41
C GLU A 283 -17.93 -19.56 21.78
N TYR A 284 -18.45 -20.33 20.82
CA TYR A 284 -19.30 -21.48 21.14
C TYR A 284 -18.53 -22.52 21.96
N TYR A 285 -17.27 -22.78 21.60
CA TYR A 285 -16.39 -23.67 22.37
C TYR A 285 -16.12 -23.11 23.77
N HIS A 286 -15.81 -21.82 23.88
CA HIS A 286 -15.59 -21.13 25.16
C HIS A 286 -16.80 -21.26 26.10
N HIS A 287 -18.02 -21.13 25.55
CA HIS A 287 -19.28 -21.25 26.29
C HIS A 287 -19.78 -22.70 26.44
N LYS A 288 -18.98 -23.70 26.04
CA LYS A 288 -19.28 -25.13 26.14
C LYS A 288 -20.58 -25.55 25.44
N VAL A 289 -20.86 -24.96 24.28
CA VAL A 289 -21.99 -25.36 23.43
C VAL A 289 -21.51 -26.38 22.40
N GLU A 290 -21.95 -27.63 22.56
CA GLU A 290 -21.44 -28.77 21.78
C GLU A 290 -21.84 -28.74 20.30
N GLN A 291 -22.95 -28.10 19.96
CA GLN A 291 -23.51 -28.13 18.60
C GLN A 291 -23.50 -26.74 17.97
N ILE A 292 -22.60 -26.55 17.01
CA ILE A 292 -22.50 -25.33 16.20
C ILE A 292 -23.15 -25.60 14.85
N TYR A 293 -24.13 -24.77 14.47
CA TYR A 293 -24.79 -24.79 13.15
C TYR A 293 -23.82 -24.31 12.04
N LYS A 294 -22.77 -25.08 11.74
CA LYS A 294 -21.66 -24.68 10.85
C LYS A 294 -22.15 -24.18 9.48
N TYR A 295 -22.97 -24.99 8.81
CA TYR A 295 -23.53 -24.66 7.49
C TYR A 295 -24.48 -23.45 7.53
N GLY A 296 -25.31 -23.36 8.57
CA GLY A 296 -26.23 -22.23 8.76
C GLY A 296 -25.47 -20.90 8.87
N TRP A 297 -24.42 -20.85 9.69
CA TRP A 297 -23.57 -19.67 9.83
C TRP A 297 -22.84 -19.30 8.55
N GLY A 298 -22.26 -20.29 7.85
CA GLY A 298 -21.58 -20.05 6.57
C GLY A 298 -22.51 -19.41 5.52
N LEU A 299 -23.75 -19.89 5.42
CA LEU A 299 -24.76 -19.33 4.53
C LEU A 299 -25.23 -17.95 4.98
N ALA A 300 -25.49 -17.75 6.28
CA ALA A 300 -25.92 -16.46 6.82
C ALA A 300 -24.88 -15.36 6.59
N LEU A 301 -23.60 -15.64 6.88
CA LEU A 301 -22.49 -14.71 6.64
C LEU A 301 -22.33 -14.37 5.15
N LYS A 302 -22.57 -15.33 4.26
CA LYS A 302 -22.43 -15.15 2.80
C LYS A 302 -23.61 -14.40 2.17
N LYS A 303 -24.84 -14.80 2.49
CA LYS A 303 -26.06 -14.33 1.79
C LYS A 303 -26.79 -13.21 2.53
N HIS A 304 -26.63 -13.12 3.84
CA HIS A 304 -27.40 -12.20 4.67
C HIS A 304 -26.50 -11.47 5.69
N PRO A 305 -25.48 -10.73 5.22
CA PRO A 305 -24.58 -10.00 6.10
C PRO A 305 -25.30 -8.93 6.95
N ASP A 306 -26.48 -8.48 6.53
CA ASP A 306 -27.27 -7.43 7.19
C ASP A 306 -28.20 -7.93 8.30
N LEU A 307 -28.28 -9.25 8.54
CA LEU A 307 -29.03 -9.78 9.68
C LEU A 307 -28.50 -9.22 10.99
N GLU A 308 -29.40 -8.80 11.88
CA GLU A 308 -29.05 -8.20 13.18
C GLU A 308 -28.06 -9.08 13.97
N ILE A 309 -28.32 -10.40 14.01
CA ILE A 309 -27.45 -11.35 14.72
C ILE A 309 -26.06 -11.44 14.06
N VAL A 310 -25.98 -11.41 12.73
CA VAL A 310 -24.71 -11.44 11.99
C VAL A 310 -23.92 -10.15 12.22
N GLN A 311 -24.60 -9.00 12.21
CA GLN A 311 -23.99 -7.69 12.49
C GLN A 311 -23.49 -7.61 13.93
N ALA A 312 -24.23 -8.17 14.90
CA ALA A 312 -23.81 -8.25 16.29
C ALA A 312 -22.53 -9.09 16.45
N TRP A 313 -22.51 -10.31 15.90
CA TRP A 313 -21.31 -11.16 15.90
C TRP A 313 -20.13 -10.50 15.20
N ARG A 314 -20.36 -9.86 14.04
CA ARG A 314 -19.32 -9.14 13.31
C ARG A 314 -18.75 -7.98 14.13
N GLY A 315 -19.59 -7.24 14.85
CA GLY A 315 -19.16 -6.16 15.74
C GLY A 315 -18.30 -6.66 16.90
N LEU A 316 -18.68 -7.78 17.51
CA LEU A 316 -17.92 -8.43 18.59
C LEU A 316 -16.59 -9.00 18.08
N ALA A 317 -16.60 -9.69 16.94
CA ALA A 317 -15.39 -10.20 16.29
C ALA A 317 -14.40 -9.06 15.99
N LEU A 318 -14.87 -7.93 15.43
CA LEU A 318 -14.01 -6.76 15.18
C LEU A 318 -13.40 -6.23 16.48
N ARG A 319 -14.20 -6.08 17.54
CA ARG A 319 -13.72 -5.61 18.86
C ARG A 319 -12.68 -6.57 19.44
N TYR A 320 -12.93 -7.87 19.36
CA TYR A 320 -12.02 -8.89 19.84
C TYR A 320 -10.69 -8.85 19.07
N GLN A 321 -10.73 -8.85 17.74
CA GLN A 321 -9.53 -8.78 16.90
C GLN A 321 -8.74 -7.48 17.12
N GLN A 322 -9.42 -6.36 17.39
CA GLN A 322 -8.74 -5.11 17.79
C GLN A 322 -8.02 -5.22 19.14
N LEU A 323 -8.55 -6.00 20.09
CA LEU A 323 -7.86 -6.30 21.35
C LEU A 323 -6.70 -7.28 21.14
N ALA A 324 -6.91 -8.34 20.35
CA ALA A 324 -5.90 -9.35 20.06
C ALA A 324 -4.68 -8.78 19.30
N ILE A 325 -4.86 -7.71 18.51
CA ILE A 325 -3.73 -6.98 17.94
C ILE A 325 -2.90 -6.31 19.04
N ARG A 326 -3.51 -5.83 20.12
CA ARG A 326 -2.86 -5.00 21.16
C ARG A 326 -2.32 -5.77 22.36
N TYR A 327 -2.94 -6.91 22.67
CA TYR A 327 -2.69 -7.67 23.88
C TYR A 327 -2.57 -9.15 23.53
N ASP A 328 -1.76 -9.84 24.30
CA ASP A 328 -1.54 -11.28 24.22
C ASP A 328 -1.76 -11.96 25.59
N GLY A 329 -1.92 -13.28 25.55
CA GLY A 329 -2.05 -14.14 26.73
C GLY A 329 -3.14 -13.69 27.72
N ASP A 330 -2.82 -13.73 29.01
CA ASP A 330 -3.76 -13.45 30.10
C ASP A 330 -4.34 -12.02 30.06
N ILE A 331 -3.58 -11.06 29.50
CA ILE A 331 -4.05 -9.68 29.38
C ILE A 331 -5.16 -9.59 28.35
N LEU A 332 -5.03 -10.29 27.22
CA LEU A 332 -6.09 -10.38 26.22
C LEU A 332 -7.36 -10.99 26.82
N GLU A 333 -7.23 -12.13 27.49
CA GLU A 333 -8.35 -12.82 28.15
C GLU A 333 -9.07 -11.91 29.15
N LEU A 334 -8.31 -11.20 30.00
CA LEU A 334 -8.87 -10.26 30.96
C LEU A 334 -9.63 -9.11 30.27
N LYS A 335 -9.09 -8.58 29.17
CA LYS A 335 -9.70 -7.47 28.42
C LYS A 335 -10.86 -7.92 27.54
N ALA A 336 -10.88 -9.17 27.11
CA ALA A 336 -11.91 -9.77 26.27
C ALA A 336 -13.12 -10.24 27.07
N ARG A 337 -13.04 -10.37 28.40
CA ARG A 337 -14.17 -10.77 29.27
C ARG A 337 -15.52 -10.10 28.96
N PRO A 338 -15.62 -8.76 28.76
CA PRO A 338 -16.90 -8.15 28.42
C PRO A 338 -17.45 -8.61 27.06
N ILE A 339 -16.56 -8.93 26.11
CA ILE A 339 -16.93 -9.50 24.81
C ILE A 339 -17.50 -10.90 25.02
N HIS A 340 -16.82 -11.75 25.80
CA HIS A 340 -17.30 -13.11 26.13
C HIS A 340 -18.66 -13.08 26.85
N GLU A 341 -18.90 -12.10 27.72
CA GLU A 341 -20.21 -11.91 28.37
C GLU A 341 -21.31 -11.47 27.38
N GLU A 342 -20.97 -10.65 26.38
CA GLU A 342 -21.89 -10.25 25.31
C GLU A 342 -22.17 -11.42 24.35
N THR A 343 -21.16 -12.23 24.00
CA THR A 343 -21.33 -13.43 23.16
C THR A 343 -22.15 -14.50 23.85
N ALA A 344 -22.01 -14.69 25.17
CA ALA A 344 -22.85 -15.62 25.94
C ALA A 344 -24.35 -15.34 25.75
N LYS A 345 -24.75 -14.05 25.71
CA LYS A 345 -26.14 -13.65 25.46
C LYS A 345 -26.59 -13.98 24.04
N LEU A 346 -25.70 -13.83 23.05
CA LEU A 346 -25.98 -14.19 21.66
C LEU A 346 -26.08 -15.69 21.45
N VAL A 347 -25.26 -16.48 22.15
CA VAL A 347 -25.30 -17.94 22.12
C VAL A 347 -26.61 -18.46 22.75
N GLN A 348 -27.05 -17.84 23.86
CA GLN A 348 -28.33 -18.19 24.49
C GLN A 348 -29.55 -17.81 23.64
N ARG A 349 -29.45 -16.76 22.82
CA ARG A 349 -30.48 -16.39 21.84
C ARG A 349 -30.49 -17.47 20.76
N ARG A 350 -31.46 -18.40 20.83
CA ARG A 350 -31.62 -19.46 19.81
C ARG A 350 -31.46 -18.84 18.41
N PRO A 351 -30.58 -19.37 17.55
CA PRO A 351 -30.26 -18.78 16.26
C PRO A 351 -31.38 -19.05 15.23
N THR A 352 -32.63 -18.79 15.62
CA THR A 352 -33.84 -19.00 14.83
C THR A 352 -33.78 -18.31 13.47
N ASP A 353 -33.15 -17.14 13.40
CA ASP A 353 -32.95 -16.43 12.13
C ASP A 353 -31.91 -17.12 11.24
N VAL A 354 -30.81 -17.66 11.80
CA VAL A 354 -29.80 -18.44 11.06
C VAL A 354 -30.41 -19.76 10.58
N TRP A 355 -31.19 -20.42 11.44
CA TRP A 355 -31.96 -21.60 11.10
C TRP A 355 -32.96 -21.32 9.96
N ARG A 356 -33.67 -20.19 10.00
CA ARG A 356 -34.59 -19.78 8.93
C ARG A 356 -33.85 -19.57 7.61
N VAL A 357 -32.67 -18.95 7.64
CA VAL A 357 -31.81 -18.81 6.45
C VAL A 357 -31.43 -20.18 5.88
N TYR A 358 -31.03 -21.11 6.76
CA TYR A 358 -30.69 -22.48 6.37
C TYR A 358 -31.88 -23.20 5.74
N MET A 359 -33.04 -23.24 6.40
CA MET A 359 -34.25 -23.89 5.90
C MET A 359 -34.73 -23.28 4.58
N ASN A 360 -34.68 -21.96 4.44
CA ASN A 360 -34.99 -21.30 3.17
C ASN A 360 -34.05 -21.75 2.05
N TRP A 361 -32.76 -21.94 2.33
CA TRP A 361 -31.83 -22.46 1.35
C TRP A 361 -32.12 -23.92 0.99
N VAL A 362 -32.37 -24.79 1.98
CA VAL A 362 -32.75 -26.19 1.75
C VAL A 362 -33.99 -26.27 0.86
N ASN A 363 -35.01 -25.44 1.12
CA ASN A 363 -36.24 -25.38 0.32
C ASN A 363 -36.02 -24.87 -1.12
N THR A 364 -34.89 -24.22 -1.41
CA THR A 364 -34.54 -23.76 -2.78
C THR A 364 -33.79 -24.80 -3.59
N ILE A 365 -33.35 -25.90 -2.98
CA ILE A 365 -32.67 -26.98 -3.70
C ILE A 365 -33.74 -27.71 -4.52
N PRO A 366 -33.69 -27.68 -5.87
CA PRO A 366 -34.67 -28.37 -6.69
C PRO A 366 -34.57 -29.86 -6.40
N ILE A 367 -35.69 -30.46 -6.00
CA ILE A 367 -35.82 -31.90 -5.91
C ILE A 367 -35.77 -32.42 -7.35
N VAL A 368 -34.62 -32.94 -7.76
CA VAL A 368 -34.51 -33.65 -9.04
C VAL A 368 -35.23 -34.98 -8.84
N PRO A 369 -36.37 -35.22 -9.52
CA PRO A 369 -37.01 -36.52 -9.45
C PRO A 369 -36.05 -37.53 -10.09
N VAL A 370 -35.52 -38.45 -9.28
CA VAL A 370 -34.73 -39.57 -9.79
C VAL A 370 -35.65 -40.37 -10.71
N SER A 371 -35.28 -40.46 -11.99
CA SER A 371 -36.05 -41.20 -12.99
C SER A 371 -36.27 -42.63 -12.50
N SER A 372 -37.50 -43.11 -12.69
CA SER A 372 -38.12 -44.31 -12.12
C SER A 372 -37.51 -45.66 -12.53
N SER A 373 -36.21 -45.73 -12.77
CA SER A 373 -35.49 -46.95 -13.19
C SER A 373 -34.52 -47.49 -12.14
N PHE A 374 -34.36 -46.84 -10.98
CA PHE A 374 -33.56 -47.38 -9.88
C PHE A 374 -34.42 -48.15 -8.87
N ASN A 375 -33.92 -49.34 -8.50
CA ASN A 375 -34.57 -50.33 -7.65
C ASN A 375 -35.10 -49.73 -6.34
N HIS A 376 -36.20 -50.30 -5.85
CA HIS A 376 -37.06 -49.88 -4.73
C HIS A 376 -36.40 -49.64 -3.35
N ASN A 377 -35.07 -49.70 -3.20
CA ASN A 377 -34.40 -49.50 -1.91
C ASN A 377 -33.82 -48.10 -1.70
N ASP A 378 -33.72 -47.25 -2.72
CA ASP A 378 -33.12 -45.89 -2.58
C ASP A 378 -34.15 -44.77 -2.34
N TYR A 379 -35.43 -45.12 -2.18
CA TYR A 379 -36.52 -44.15 -2.01
C TYR A 379 -36.64 -43.53 -0.59
N ILE A 380 -35.69 -43.80 0.31
CA ILE A 380 -35.83 -43.51 1.75
C ILE A 380 -35.30 -42.10 2.14
N ILE A 381 -34.51 -41.43 1.31
CA ILE A 381 -33.77 -40.24 1.80
C ILE A 381 -34.61 -38.96 1.89
N GLN A 382 -35.76 -38.83 1.22
CA GLN A 382 -36.60 -37.61 1.34
C GLN A 382 -38.00 -37.82 1.92
N ASN A 383 -38.63 -38.98 1.70
CA ASN A 383 -40.00 -39.21 2.16
C ASN A 383 -40.11 -39.88 3.54
N VAL A 384 -39.00 -40.32 4.14
CA VAL A 384 -38.99 -40.85 5.52
C VAL A 384 -38.41 -39.84 6.53
N ILE A 385 -37.51 -38.95 6.10
CA ILE A 385 -36.79 -38.02 6.98
C ILE A 385 -37.55 -36.71 7.24
N PHE A 386 -38.55 -36.31 6.43
CA PHE A 386 -39.23 -35.01 6.60
C PHE A 386 -40.74 -35.06 6.90
N PRO A 387 -41.56 -35.99 6.39
CA PRO A 387 -43.00 -36.02 6.73
C PRO A 387 -43.28 -36.47 8.17
N SER A 388 -42.43 -37.33 8.73
CA SER A 388 -42.54 -37.86 10.10
C SER A 388 -42.23 -36.82 11.19
N TYR A 389 -41.42 -35.80 10.89
CA TYR A 389 -41.07 -34.73 11.84
C TYR A 389 -42.12 -33.62 11.95
N ASN A 390 -43.11 -33.59 11.04
CA ASN A 390 -44.21 -32.63 11.08
C ASN A 390 -45.31 -33.01 12.09
N MET A 391 -45.26 -34.22 12.70
CA MET A 391 -46.27 -34.69 13.65
C MET A 391 -45.74 -35.09 15.04
N THR A 392 -44.43 -35.12 15.26
CA THR A 392 -43.85 -35.36 16.59
C THR A 392 -43.57 -34.04 17.30
N GLN A 393 -44.16 -33.83 18.49
CA GLN A 393 -43.79 -32.73 19.37
C GLN A 393 -42.38 -33.00 19.92
N TYR A 394 -41.36 -32.46 19.25
CA TYR A 394 -40.00 -32.41 19.79
C TYR A 394 -39.90 -31.24 20.78
N ASN A 395 -39.42 -31.54 21.98
CA ASN A 395 -39.27 -30.54 23.05
C ASN A 395 -38.10 -29.57 22.80
N SER A 396 -37.25 -29.86 21.79
CA SER A 396 -36.07 -29.09 21.42
C SER A 396 -35.75 -29.24 19.93
N VAL A 397 -35.26 -28.16 19.29
CA VAL A 397 -34.72 -28.18 17.91
C VAL A 397 -33.51 -29.13 17.80
N MET A 398 -32.84 -29.41 18.92
CA MET A 398 -31.61 -30.21 19.01
C MET A 398 -31.86 -31.72 18.84
N ASP A 399 -33.09 -32.20 19.02
CA ASP A 399 -33.44 -33.63 18.88
C ASP A 399 -33.57 -34.06 17.40
N VAL A 400 -33.65 -33.09 16.49
CA VAL A 400 -33.86 -33.30 15.05
C VAL A 400 -32.53 -33.24 14.26
N GLU A 401 -31.52 -32.54 14.77
CA GLU A 401 -30.32 -32.25 13.97
C GLU A 401 -29.30 -33.37 13.87
N GLN A 402 -28.96 -34.06 14.97
CA GLN A 402 -27.99 -35.17 14.94
C GLN A 402 -28.30 -36.24 13.88
N PRO A 403 -29.54 -36.74 13.74
CA PRO A 403 -29.85 -37.72 12.70
C PRO A 403 -29.80 -37.09 11.30
N VAL A 404 -30.37 -35.89 11.12
CA VAL A 404 -30.48 -35.24 9.79
C VAL A 404 -29.11 -34.84 9.23
N THR A 405 -28.19 -34.32 10.04
CA THR A 405 -26.85 -33.96 9.54
C THR A 405 -26.02 -35.20 9.23
N THR A 406 -26.18 -36.29 9.98
CA THR A 406 -25.43 -37.53 9.75
C THR A 406 -25.92 -38.22 8.48
N GLU A 407 -27.24 -38.29 8.28
CA GLU A 407 -27.85 -38.91 7.10
C GLU A 407 -27.61 -38.09 5.81
N ILE A 408 -27.67 -36.76 5.87
CA ILE A 408 -27.40 -35.89 4.72
C ILE A 408 -25.91 -35.91 4.34
N VAL A 409 -24.98 -35.91 5.32
CA VAL A 409 -23.54 -35.97 5.04
C VAL A 409 -23.17 -37.33 4.44
N VAL A 410 -23.68 -38.44 4.98
CA VAL A 410 -23.47 -39.78 4.42
C VAL A 410 -24.07 -39.88 3.00
N ALA A 411 -25.25 -39.31 2.76
CA ALA A 411 -25.84 -39.28 1.42
C ALA A 411 -25.03 -38.43 0.43
N ALA A 412 -24.48 -37.30 0.87
CA ALA A 412 -23.64 -36.43 0.04
C ALA A 412 -22.26 -37.07 -0.26
N GLU A 413 -21.62 -37.71 0.72
CA GLU A 413 -20.36 -38.44 0.53
C GLU A 413 -20.52 -39.63 -0.41
N ASN A 414 -21.63 -40.37 -0.31
CA ASN A 414 -21.94 -41.47 -1.23
C ASN A 414 -22.19 -40.97 -2.67
N LEU A 415 -22.81 -39.80 -2.84
CA LEU A 415 -23.02 -39.20 -4.17
C LEU A 415 -21.69 -38.75 -4.82
N VAL A 416 -20.75 -38.24 -4.03
CA VAL A 416 -19.40 -37.90 -4.52
C VAL A 416 -18.62 -39.16 -4.90
N ALA A 417 -18.64 -40.20 -4.04
CA ALA A 417 -17.98 -41.47 -4.32
C ALA A 417 -18.52 -42.17 -5.58
N LEU A 418 -19.84 -42.10 -5.81
CA LEU A 418 -20.46 -42.63 -7.04
C LEU A 418 -20.02 -41.86 -8.29
N SER A 419 -19.89 -40.52 -8.19
CA SER A 419 -19.43 -39.70 -9.32
C SER A 419 -17.95 -39.91 -9.68
N GLU A 420 -17.11 -40.32 -8.72
CA GLU A 420 -15.71 -40.66 -8.95
C GLU A 420 -15.55 -42.08 -9.53
N SER A 421 -16.48 -43.01 -9.20
CA SER A 421 -16.48 -44.36 -9.77
C SER A 421 -16.93 -44.43 -11.24
N GLU A 422 -17.73 -43.46 -11.71
CA GLU A 422 -18.15 -43.39 -13.11
C GLU A 422 -17.07 -42.81 -14.04
N THR A 423 -16.01 -42.19 -13.50
CA THR A 423 -14.93 -41.60 -14.32
C THR A 423 -13.79 -42.54 -14.68
N ASP A 424 -13.69 -43.71 -14.06
CA ASP A 424 -12.60 -44.67 -14.31
C ASP A 424 -12.95 -45.72 -15.39
N ASP A 425 -14.24 -45.95 -15.69
CA ASP A 425 -14.67 -46.98 -16.65
C ASP A 425 -14.60 -46.54 -18.14
N ASP A 426 -14.41 -45.24 -18.42
CA ASP A 426 -14.31 -44.72 -19.80
C ASP A 426 -12.87 -44.69 -20.35
N ALA A 427 -11.86 -45.10 -19.57
CA ALA A 427 -10.46 -45.09 -20.02
C ALA A 427 -10.02 -46.36 -20.76
N ASP A 428 -10.73 -47.48 -20.64
CA ASP A 428 -10.32 -48.79 -21.19
C ASP A 428 -11.01 -49.19 -22.50
N SER A 429 -11.83 -48.32 -23.10
CA SER A 429 -12.51 -48.59 -24.39
C SER A 429 -11.90 -47.85 -25.60
N ALA A 430 -10.74 -47.22 -25.44
CA ALA A 430 -9.96 -46.61 -26.52
C ALA A 430 -8.58 -47.26 -26.69
N SER A 431 -8.55 -48.53 -27.12
CA SER A 431 -7.36 -49.18 -27.71
C SER A 431 -7.72 -50.09 -28.86
#